data_AF-A0A2N5H4U2-F1
#
_entry.id   AF-A0A2N5H4U2-F1
#
_cell.length_a   1.000
_cell.length_b   1.000
_cell.length_c   1.000
_cell.angle_alpha   90.00
_cell.angle_beta   90.00
_cell.angle_gamma   90.00
#
_symmetry.space_group_name_H-M   'P 1'
#
loop_
_entity.id
_entity.type
_entity.pdbx_description
1 polymer ?
#
loop_
_entity_poly.entity_id
_entity_poly.type
_entity_poly.pdbx_seq_one_letter_code
_entity_poly.pdbx_strand_id
1 'polypeptide(L)'
;MVDKTFVANNDSSTITVRNGKQETLDKIFKLLRMRGFNIQADQRILEEYPILANTHWEGSKGNLLFKANIYPAGFQLEFYQEVVTENRHGGYYDFDKFKKMPYLIKCEFIITRKYISHLLELEGYINKTEPEFMYAADKVMNRIKSCWHYKEGKELPDYEIPSYNARDKDDKQIYNGQVKYFRDHKGRLKRGTVYHNINNMWWVLLNKYEYTNVASFQLFDLVKGEEVIPKLYNRNIPQRIKVEKARTRFNEQFNYLMLRETHINHLRLLISEELVDHDKEINMSVKVPLKKDTVVLKTKGLKYAAIKVNGSYFDGREGITFNENGFIGFAGWASDYNVKPFVNAFVKWMDWLEKVSEKVA
;
A
#
# COMPACT_ATOMS: atom_id res chain seq x y z
N MET A 1 37.45 20.64 6.44
CA MET A 1 36.51 21.73 6.08
C MET A 1 35.15 21.08 5.95
N VAL A 2 34.08 21.66 6.50
CA VAL A 2 32.73 21.10 6.31
C VAL A 2 32.28 21.50 4.90
N ASP A 3 31.91 20.51 4.08
CA ASP A 3 31.58 20.76 2.67
C ASP A 3 30.37 21.69 2.53
N LYS A 4 30.52 22.75 1.73
CA LYS A 4 29.40 23.60 1.31
C LYS A 4 28.52 22.80 0.36
N THR A 5 27.28 22.54 0.75
CA THR A 5 26.37 21.69 -0.02
C THR A 5 24.97 22.28 -0.09
N PHE A 6 24.22 21.94 -1.12
CA PHE A 6 22.78 22.24 -1.18
C PHE A 6 21.99 21.09 -1.77
N VAL A 7 20.70 21.02 -1.42
CA VAL A 7 19.73 20.05 -1.93
C VAL A 7 18.51 20.82 -2.45
N ALA A 8 18.11 20.53 -3.68
CA ALA A 8 17.00 21.16 -4.38
C ALA A 8 16.22 20.12 -5.21
N ASN A 9 15.65 19.12 -4.54
CA ASN A 9 14.96 17.99 -5.18
C ASN A 9 13.88 18.43 -6.14
N ASN A 10 13.76 17.69 -7.25
CA ASN A 10 12.87 18.05 -8.35
C ASN A 10 11.38 18.02 -7.96
N ASP A 11 11.02 17.15 -7.02
CA ASP A 11 9.68 16.97 -6.45
C ASP A 11 9.42 17.80 -5.17
N SER A 12 10.43 18.53 -4.69
CA SER A 12 10.35 19.36 -3.49
C SER A 12 10.16 20.84 -3.83
N SER A 13 9.43 21.55 -2.97
CA SER A 13 9.34 23.01 -2.99
C SER A 13 10.37 23.70 -2.10
N THR A 14 11.29 22.92 -1.51
CA THR A 14 12.28 23.39 -0.54
C THR A 14 13.69 23.28 -1.10
N ILE A 15 14.49 24.33 -0.88
CA ILE A 15 15.92 24.36 -1.14
C ILE A 15 16.63 24.49 0.20
N THR A 16 17.46 23.51 0.54
CA THR A 16 18.23 23.49 1.79
C THR A 16 19.70 23.67 1.48
N VAL A 17 20.34 24.62 2.15
CA VAL A 17 21.77 24.93 1.99
C VAL A 17 22.48 24.67 3.31
N ARG A 18 23.53 23.85 3.29
CA ARG A 18 24.39 23.57 4.45
C ARG A 18 25.70 24.34 4.37
N ASN A 19 26.15 24.82 5.53
CA ASN A 19 27.26 25.76 5.68
C ASN A 19 27.05 27.06 4.89
N GLY A 20 25.78 27.43 4.71
CA GLY A 20 25.34 28.69 4.12
C GLY A 20 25.57 29.86 5.06
N LYS A 21 26.11 30.97 4.55
CA LYS A 21 26.29 32.22 5.30
C LYS A 21 25.25 33.26 4.87
N GLN A 22 25.03 34.27 5.71
CA GLN A 22 24.16 35.41 5.42
C GLN A 22 24.53 36.07 4.08
N GLU A 23 25.81 36.26 3.80
CA GLU A 23 26.29 36.85 2.54
C GLU A 23 25.79 36.08 1.29
N THR A 24 25.75 34.75 1.34
CA THR A 24 25.22 33.93 0.25
C THR A 24 23.70 34.10 0.13
N LEU A 25 22.99 34.14 1.26
CA LEU A 25 21.55 34.35 1.29
C LEU A 25 21.18 35.75 0.74
N ASP A 26 21.96 36.78 1.07
CA ASP A 26 21.76 38.14 0.55
C ASP A 26 21.96 38.21 -0.98
N LYS A 27 22.93 37.46 -1.53
CA LYS A 27 23.09 37.30 -2.98
C LYS A 27 21.87 36.64 -3.62
N ILE A 28 21.30 35.62 -2.97
CA ILE A 28 20.04 34.98 -3.41
C ILE A 28 18.88 35.98 -3.36
N PHE A 29 18.74 36.75 -2.29
CA PHE A 29 17.70 37.78 -2.19
C PHE A 29 17.86 38.86 -3.26
N LYS A 30 19.09 39.28 -3.57
CA LYS A 30 19.36 40.20 -4.68
C LYS A 30 18.91 39.60 -6.02
N LEU A 31 19.26 38.35 -6.28
CA LEU A 31 18.82 37.60 -7.48
C LEU A 31 17.28 37.53 -7.55
N LEU A 32 16.62 37.18 -6.46
CA LEU A 32 15.15 37.08 -6.40
C LEU A 32 14.48 38.44 -6.63
N ARG A 33 14.98 39.52 -6.02
CA ARG A 33 14.49 40.89 -6.28
C ARG A 33 14.65 41.29 -7.74
N MET A 34 15.79 41.00 -8.36
CA MET A 34 16.00 41.23 -9.80
C MET A 34 15.00 40.46 -10.67
N ARG A 35 14.51 39.30 -10.20
CA ARG A 35 13.48 38.49 -10.87
C ARG A 35 12.05 38.91 -10.54
N GLY A 36 11.86 39.99 -9.77
CA GLY A 36 10.56 40.56 -9.44
C GLY A 36 9.92 40.02 -8.15
N PHE A 37 10.69 39.40 -7.26
CA PHE A 37 10.19 39.07 -5.92
C PHE A 37 10.22 40.30 -5.01
N ASN A 38 9.14 40.52 -4.27
CA ASN A 38 9.18 41.35 -3.07
C ASN A 38 9.66 40.49 -1.89
N ILE A 39 10.54 41.03 -1.04
CA ILE A 39 11.13 40.29 0.10
C ILE A 39 11.19 41.21 1.31
N GLN A 40 10.62 40.74 2.42
CA GLN A 40 10.54 41.45 3.70
C GLN A 40 10.85 40.50 4.87
N ALA A 41 10.92 41.04 6.09
CA ALA A 41 10.93 40.19 7.29
C ALA A 41 9.60 39.44 7.40
N ASP A 42 9.64 38.18 7.86
CA ASP A 42 8.42 37.39 8.07
C ASP A 42 7.52 38.11 9.08
N GLN A 43 6.32 38.55 8.66
CA GLN A 43 5.48 39.42 9.47
C GLN A 43 4.98 38.71 10.73
N ARG A 44 4.66 37.41 10.64
CA ARG A 44 4.23 36.65 11.82
C ARG A 44 5.37 36.52 12.82
N ILE A 45 6.59 36.24 12.35
CA ILE A 45 7.77 36.17 13.22
C ILE A 45 8.09 37.54 13.83
N LEU A 46 7.96 38.62 13.06
CA LEU A 46 8.19 39.97 13.56
C LEU A 46 7.20 40.36 14.68
N GLU A 47 5.95 39.94 14.56
CA GLU A 47 4.89 40.21 15.55
C GLU A 47 5.01 39.30 16.80
N GLU A 48 5.14 37.99 16.60
CA GLU A 48 5.11 37.00 17.69
C GLU A 48 6.48 36.76 18.34
N TYR A 49 7.56 36.87 17.55
CA TYR A 49 8.93 36.54 17.97
C TYR A 49 9.97 37.57 17.45
N PRO A 50 9.90 38.86 17.85
CA PRO A 50 10.75 39.92 17.28
C PRO A 50 12.26 39.63 17.30
N ILE A 51 12.74 38.88 18.31
CA ILE A 51 14.15 38.49 18.45
C ILE A 51 14.65 37.58 17.30
N LEU A 52 13.74 36.89 16.60
CA LEU A 52 14.05 36.01 15.48
C LEU A 52 13.85 36.69 14.12
N ALA A 53 13.34 37.92 14.07
CA ALA A 53 12.99 38.61 12.82
C ALA A 53 14.19 38.83 11.89
N ASN A 54 15.39 38.96 12.45
CA ASN A 54 16.64 39.09 11.67
C ASN A 54 17.14 37.76 11.06
N THR A 55 16.46 36.65 11.33
CA THR A 55 16.80 35.31 10.81
C THR A 55 15.69 34.70 9.96
N HIS A 56 14.55 35.38 9.81
CA HIS A 56 13.37 34.89 9.09
C HIS A 56 12.85 35.94 8.11
N TRP A 57 12.60 35.51 6.88
CA TRP A 57 12.11 36.35 5.79
C TRP A 57 10.98 35.67 5.05
N GLU A 58 10.15 36.48 4.41
CA GLU A 58 9.14 36.01 3.49
C GLU A 58 9.20 36.85 2.20
N GLY A 59 8.72 36.26 1.12
CA GLY A 59 8.62 36.99 -0.14
C GLY A 59 7.61 36.40 -1.09
N SER A 60 7.29 37.18 -2.11
CA SER A 60 6.25 36.84 -3.07
C SER A 60 6.55 37.38 -4.46
N LYS A 61 6.10 36.63 -5.47
CA LYS A 61 6.02 37.05 -6.87
C LYS A 61 4.69 36.56 -7.43
N GLY A 62 3.70 37.45 -7.46
CA GLY A 62 2.32 37.06 -7.73
C GLY A 62 1.86 35.99 -6.75
N ASN A 63 1.41 34.84 -7.26
CA ASN A 63 0.89 33.73 -6.46
C ASN A 63 1.98 32.75 -5.98
N LEU A 64 3.25 32.96 -6.31
CA LEU A 64 4.36 32.17 -5.78
C LEU A 64 4.93 32.87 -4.55
N LEU A 65 4.77 32.26 -3.39
CA LEU A 65 5.28 32.76 -2.12
C LEU A 65 6.46 31.90 -1.64
N PHE A 66 7.30 32.46 -0.78
CA PHE A 66 8.31 31.69 -0.07
C PHE A 66 8.51 32.21 1.35
N LYS A 67 8.98 31.32 2.22
CA LYS A 67 9.60 31.65 3.51
C LYS A 67 11.05 31.21 3.49
N ALA A 68 11.92 32.00 4.10
CA ALA A 68 13.33 31.70 4.22
C ALA A 68 13.79 31.91 5.66
N ASN A 69 14.69 31.05 6.13
CA ASN A 69 15.27 31.19 7.45
C ASN A 69 16.74 30.76 7.45
N ILE A 70 17.56 31.46 8.23
CA ILE A 70 18.97 31.13 8.45
C ILE A 70 19.17 30.56 9.85
N TYR A 71 20.08 29.60 9.97
CA TYR A 71 20.46 28.93 11.20
C TYR A 71 21.99 28.68 11.20
N PRO A 72 22.63 28.34 12.34
CA PRO A 72 24.10 28.27 12.42
C PRO A 72 24.76 27.35 11.39
N ALA A 73 24.07 26.30 10.96
CA ALA A 73 24.55 25.32 9.99
C ALA A 73 24.13 25.60 8.54
N GLY A 74 23.46 26.72 8.23
CA GLY A 74 23.03 27.06 6.87
C GLY A 74 21.70 27.81 6.79
N PHE A 75 20.98 27.66 5.69
CA PHE A 75 19.67 28.31 5.51
C PHE A 75 18.75 27.46 4.63
N GLN A 76 17.46 27.78 4.67
CA GLN A 76 16.43 27.12 3.90
C GLN A 76 15.54 28.15 3.20
N LEU A 77 15.06 27.81 2.00
CA LEU A 77 13.98 28.50 1.31
C LEU A 77 12.87 27.49 1.02
N GLU A 78 11.65 27.78 1.46
CA GLU A 78 10.47 26.95 1.24
C GLU A 78 9.43 27.73 0.44
N PHE A 79 9.14 27.26 -0.77
CA PHE A 79 8.17 27.88 -1.68
C PHE A 79 6.79 27.22 -1.54
N TYR A 80 5.74 28.03 -1.69
CA TYR A 80 4.34 27.61 -1.57
C TYR A 80 3.42 28.55 -2.37
N GLN A 81 2.13 28.25 -2.34
CA GLN A 81 1.09 29.01 -3.02
C GLN A 81 -0.23 28.91 -2.24
N GLU A 82 -1.11 29.89 -2.39
CA GLU A 82 -2.40 29.98 -1.68
C GLU A 82 -3.62 29.78 -2.59
N VAL A 83 -3.43 29.37 -3.85
CA VAL A 83 -4.51 29.18 -4.84
C VAL A 83 -5.23 27.84 -4.67
N VAL A 84 -4.48 26.76 -4.47
CA VAL A 84 -4.99 25.40 -4.28
C VAL A 84 -4.54 24.93 -2.90
N THR A 85 -5.38 25.10 -1.89
CA THR A 85 -5.04 24.81 -0.49
C THR A 85 -6.01 23.81 0.12
N GLU A 86 -5.48 22.88 0.91
CA GLU A 86 -6.28 21.92 1.69
C GLU A 86 -6.20 22.22 3.19
N ASN A 87 -5.04 22.69 3.64
CA ASN A 87 -4.85 23.02 5.03
C ASN A 87 -5.60 24.30 5.42
N ARG A 88 -6.38 24.21 6.49
CA ARG A 88 -7.10 25.33 7.14
C ARG A 88 -6.22 26.52 7.55
N HIS A 89 -4.91 26.31 7.68
CA HIS A 89 -3.95 27.37 8.02
C HIS A 89 -3.19 27.93 6.80
N GLY A 90 -3.60 27.58 5.58
CA GLY A 90 -3.01 28.07 4.33
C GLY A 90 -2.05 27.07 3.67
N GLY A 91 -1.73 27.35 2.42
CA GLY A 91 -0.89 26.51 1.56
C GLY A 91 0.56 26.38 2.02
N TYR A 92 1.04 27.29 2.88
CA TYR A 92 2.32 27.09 3.57
C TYR A 92 2.36 25.81 4.42
N TYR A 93 1.21 25.35 4.92
CA TYR A 93 1.12 24.14 5.73
C TYR A 93 0.64 22.91 4.96
N ASP A 94 0.54 23.00 3.64
CA ASP A 94 0.22 21.86 2.81
C ASP A 94 1.42 20.90 2.69
N PHE A 95 1.10 19.61 2.66
CA PHE A 95 2.01 18.57 2.18
C PHE A 95 2.09 18.60 0.65
N ASP A 96 3.19 18.08 0.09
CA ASP A 96 3.38 17.94 -1.36
C ASP A 96 3.16 19.26 -2.15
N LYS A 97 3.58 20.39 -1.57
CA LYS A 97 3.35 21.76 -2.11
C LYS A 97 3.67 21.88 -3.60
N PHE A 98 4.81 21.32 -4.03
CA PHE A 98 5.22 21.33 -5.45
C PHE A 98 4.25 20.58 -6.37
N LYS A 99 3.65 19.47 -5.91
CA LYS A 99 2.64 18.73 -6.68
C LYS A 99 1.35 19.54 -6.80
N LYS A 100 0.97 20.25 -5.75
CA LYS A 100 -0.24 21.09 -5.68
C LYS A 100 -0.15 22.40 -6.45
N MET A 101 1.06 22.91 -6.72
CA MET A 101 1.25 24.15 -7.47
C MET A 101 0.55 24.08 -8.84
N PRO A 102 -0.36 25.03 -9.16
CA PRO A 102 -0.89 25.21 -10.51
C PRO A 102 0.22 25.35 -11.54
N TYR A 103 -0.03 24.90 -12.77
CA TYR A 103 1.00 24.75 -13.82
C TYR A 103 1.92 25.98 -13.98
N LEU A 104 1.36 27.18 -14.14
CA LEU A 104 2.16 28.40 -14.34
C LEU A 104 3.00 28.77 -13.12
N ILE A 105 2.45 28.60 -11.91
CA ILE A 105 3.15 28.83 -10.65
C ILE A 105 4.30 27.82 -10.50
N LYS A 106 4.03 26.57 -10.87
CA LYS A 106 5.01 25.49 -10.87
C LYS A 106 6.16 25.76 -11.84
N CYS A 107 5.87 26.24 -13.05
CA CYS A 107 6.88 26.67 -14.02
C CYS A 107 7.74 27.82 -13.46
N GLU A 108 7.13 28.84 -12.85
CA GLU A 108 7.85 29.96 -12.24
C GLU A 108 8.77 29.49 -11.11
N PHE A 109 8.32 28.54 -10.28
CA PHE A 109 9.15 27.93 -9.24
C PHE A 109 10.31 27.12 -9.83
N ILE A 110 10.07 26.27 -10.83
CA ILE A 110 11.13 25.47 -11.49
C ILE A 110 12.23 26.39 -12.03
N ILE A 111 11.84 27.49 -12.68
CA ILE A 111 12.78 28.48 -13.20
C ILE A 111 13.54 29.15 -12.03
N THR A 112 12.84 29.59 -11.00
CA THR A 112 13.44 30.22 -9.82
C THR A 112 14.45 29.30 -9.13
N ARG A 113 14.09 28.02 -8.92
CA ARG A 113 14.98 26.98 -8.38
C ARG A 113 16.24 26.84 -9.23
N LYS A 114 16.11 26.78 -10.56
CA LYS A 114 17.26 26.69 -11.47
C LYS A 114 18.24 27.85 -11.29
N TYR A 115 17.75 29.09 -11.17
CA TYR A 115 18.62 30.26 -10.96
C TYR A 115 19.29 30.25 -9.58
N ILE A 116 18.58 29.85 -8.53
CA ILE A 116 19.16 29.71 -7.19
C ILE A 116 20.25 28.64 -7.18
N SER A 117 19.98 27.46 -7.75
CA SER A 117 20.95 26.37 -7.85
C SER A 117 22.20 26.79 -8.62
N HIS A 118 22.03 27.49 -9.74
CA HIS A 118 23.16 28.00 -10.52
C HIS A 118 24.01 29.00 -9.74
N LEU A 119 23.40 29.93 -9.00
CA LEU A 119 24.12 30.87 -8.15
C LEU A 119 24.90 30.15 -7.04
N LEU A 120 24.29 29.14 -6.41
CA LEU A 120 24.95 28.34 -5.37
C LEU A 120 26.16 27.58 -5.92
N GLU A 121 26.04 27.00 -7.12
CA GLU A 121 27.16 26.33 -7.80
C GLU A 121 28.31 27.31 -8.10
N LEU A 122 28.00 28.54 -8.56
CA LEU A 122 29.00 29.60 -8.76
C LEU A 122 29.71 30.03 -7.47
N GLU A 123 28.99 30.00 -6.34
CA GLU A 123 29.55 30.29 -5.01
C GLU A 123 30.32 29.09 -4.39
N GLY A 124 30.50 28.02 -5.16
CA GLY A 124 31.28 26.84 -4.79
C GLY A 124 30.53 25.83 -3.91
N TYR A 125 29.20 25.84 -3.91
CA TYR A 125 28.42 24.80 -3.23
C TYR A 125 28.26 23.56 -4.11
N ILE A 126 28.42 22.39 -3.51
CA ILE A 126 28.21 21.10 -4.18
C ILE A 126 26.73 20.75 -4.15
N ASN A 127 26.16 20.54 -5.32
CA ASN A 127 24.79 20.05 -5.47
C ASN A 127 24.70 18.59 -5.02
N LYS A 128 23.95 18.32 -3.95
CA LYS A 128 23.67 16.99 -3.39
C LYS A 128 22.24 16.52 -3.68
N THR A 129 21.55 17.20 -4.61
CA THR A 129 20.22 16.79 -5.08
C THR A 129 20.28 15.38 -5.65
N GLU A 130 19.28 14.56 -5.33
CA GLU A 130 19.20 13.22 -5.90
C GLU A 130 19.06 13.32 -7.44
N PRO A 131 19.92 12.64 -8.21
CA PRO A 131 19.82 12.65 -9.66
C PRO A 131 18.53 11.95 -10.11
N GLU A 132 17.76 12.63 -10.96
CA GLU A 132 16.63 12.02 -11.64
C GLU A 132 17.11 11.28 -12.89
N PHE A 133 16.87 9.98 -12.91
CA PHE A 133 17.13 9.16 -14.08
C PHE A 133 15.83 8.80 -14.78
N MET A 134 15.81 8.94 -16.11
CA MET A 134 14.67 8.54 -16.92
C MET A 134 14.56 7.01 -17.02
N TYR A 135 15.69 6.32 -17.18
CA TYR A 135 15.72 4.90 -17.50
C TYR A 135 15.95 4.03 -16.27
N ALA A 136 15.33 2.85 -16.27
CA ALA A 136 15.44 1.88 -15.18
C ALA A 136 16.88 1.43 -14.95
N ALA A 137 17.64 1.23 -16.03
CA ALA A 137 19.05 0.86 -15.96
C ALA A 137 19.86 1.88 -15.16
N ASP A 138 19.73 3.17 -15.49
CA ASP A 138 20.43 4.25 -14.80
C ASP A 138 20.02 4.35 -13.32
N LYS A 139 18.73 4.17 -13.01
CA LYS A 139 18.24 4.12 -11.62
C LYS A 139 18.89 2.97 -10.84
N VAL A 140 18.92 1.77 -11.41
CA VAL A 140 19.51 0.58 -10.75
C VAL A 140 21.00 0.77 -10.58
N MET A 141 21.71 1.23 -11.59
CA MET A 141 23.15 1.47 -11.50
C MET A 141 23.48 2.55 -10.47
N ASN A 142 22.72 3.65 -10.40
CA ASN A 142 22.91 4.65 -9.36
C ASN A 142 22.67 4.08 -7.96
N ARG A 143 21.64 3.23 -7.79
CA ARG A 143 21.40 2.55 -6.50
C ARG A 143 22.57 1.64 -6.10
N ILE A 144 23.11 0.88 -7.04
CA ILE A 144 24.29 0.03 -6.82
C ILE A 144 25.48 0.90 -6.41
N LYS A 145 25.76 1.98 -7.15
CA LYS A 145 26.88 2.91 -6.87
C LYS A 145 26.74 3.65 -5.54
N SER A 146 25.51 3.95 -5.12
CA SER A 146 25.23 4.61 -3.85
C SER A 146 25.28 3.67 -2.64
N CYS A 147 25.38 2.35 -2.85
CA CYS A 147 25.41 1.36 -1.79
C CYS A 147 26.76 1.43 -1.06
N TRP A 148 26.74 1.32 0.27
CA TRP A 148 27.95 1.26 1.11
C TRP A 148 28.88 0.08 0.80
N HIS A 149 28.38 -0.94 0.10
CA HIS A 149 29.18 -2.08 -0.37
C HIS A 149 29.87 -1.82 -1.73
N TYR A 150 29.61 -0.69 -2.39
CA TYR A 150 30.18 -0.38 -3.69
C TYR A 150 31.68 -0.09 -3.61
N LYS A 151 32.45 -0.63 -4.56
CA LYS A 151 33.87 -0.35 -4.76
C LYS A 151 34.12 -0.02 -6.22
N GLU A 152 34.71 1.14 -6.48
CA GLU A 152 35.07 1.59 -7.83
C GLU A 152 36.09 0.64 -8.48
N GLY A 153 35.93 0.33 -9.77
CA GLY A 153 36.71 -0.69 -10.49
C GLY A 153 36.32 -2.15 -10.18
N LYS A 154 35.42 -2.35 -9.21
CA LYS A 154 34.77 -3.61 -8.85
C LYS A 154 33.26 -3.42 -8.90
N GLU A 155 32.78 -2.85 -10.00
CA GLU A 155 31.38 -2.42 -10.10
C GLU A 155 30.41 -3.62 -10.12
N LEU A 156 30.90 -4.81 -10.53
CA LEU A 156 30.11 -6.05 -10.70
C LEU A 156 30.89 -7.38 -10.51
N PRO A 157 31.94 -7.54 -9.67
CA PRO A 157 32.56 -8.84 -9.51
C PRO A 157 31.64 -9.75 -8.70
N ASP A 158 31.02 -10.69 -9.39
CA ASP A 158 30.21 -11.77 -8.80
C ASP A 158 30.97 -12.56 -7.71
N TYR A 159 32.32 -12.44 -7.70
CA TYR A 159 33.24 -13.05 -6.73
C TYR A 159 33.09 -12.56 -5.28
N GLU A 160 32.62 -11.33 -5.03
CA GLU A 160 32.45 -10.82 -3.66
C GLU A 160 31.06 -11.14 -3.07
N ILE A 161 30.13 -11.68 -3.87
CA ILE A 161 28.78 -12.00 -3.41
C ILE A 161 28.81 -13.38 -2.74
N PRO A 162 28.42 -13.50 -1.45
CA PRO A 162 28.33 -14.81 -0.80
C PRO A 162 27.42 -15.74 -1.60
N SER A 163 27.86 -16.98 -1.83
CA SER A 163 27.14 -17.93 -2.70
C SER A 163 25.67 -18.08 -2.31
N TYR A 164 25.35 -18.16 -1.02
CA TYR A 164 23.97 -18.28 -0.53
C TYR A 164 23.05 -17.09 -0.89
N ASN A 165 23.61 -15.93 -1.23
CA ASN A 165 22.87 -14.75 -1.69
C ASN A 165 22.76 -14.66 -3.22
N ALA A 166 23.53 -15.47 -3.93
CA ALA A 166 23.64 -15.48 -5.37
C ALA A 166 23.21 -16.80 -6.00
N ARG A 167 22.49 -17.65 -5.27
CA ARG A 167 21.90 -18.87 -5.82
C ARG A 167 20.43 -18.67 -6.13
N ASP A 168 20.05 -19.11 -7.32
CA ASP A 168 18.69 -19.10 -7.81
C ASP A 168 17.85 -20.21 -7.15
N LYS A 169 16.58 -20.30 -7.55
CA LYS A 169 15.64 -21.30 -7.03
C LYS A 169 16.15 -22.74 -7.19
N ASP A 170 16.95 -23.00 -8.22
CA ASP A 170 17.46 -24.33 -8.58
C ASP A 170 18.93 -24.50 -8.15
N ASP A 171 19.39 -23.70 -7.17
CA ASP A 171 20.74 -23.69 -6.59
C ASP A 171 21.85 -23.27 -7.57
N LYS A 172 21.50 -22.67 -8.72
CA LYS A 172 22.47 -22.19 -9.71
C LYS A 172 22.97 -20.80 -9.36
N GLN A 173 24.25 -20.56 -9.57
CA GLN A 173 24.85 -19.24 -9.39
C GLN A 173 24.25 -18.22 -10.39
N ILE A 174 23.85 -17.06 -9.87
CA ILE A 174 23.36 -15.89 -10.59
C ILE A 174 24.53 -14.93 -10.79
N TYR A 175 24.67 -14.42 -12.01
CA TYR A 175 25.68 -13.42 -12.35
C TYR A 175 24.99 -12.12 -12.79
N ASN A 176 25.63 -10.99 -12.49
CA ASN A 176 25.14 -9.68 -12.93
C ASN A 176 24.99 -9.61 -14.45
N GLY A 177 23.91 -8.98 -14.93
CA GLY A 177 23.61 -8.87 -16.35
C GLY A 177 22.94 -10.09 -16.98
N GLN A 178 22.73 -11.19 -16.23
CA GLN A 178 21.99 -12.35 -16.73
C GLN A 178 20.51 -12.07 -16.89
N VAL A 179 19.86 -12.76 -17.84
CA VAL A 179 18.41 -12.79 -17.95
C VAL A 179 17.88 -13.95 -17.10
N LYS A 180 17.07 -13.63 -16.10
CA LYS A 180 16.38 -14.62 -15.26
C LYS A 180 14.86 -14.43 -15.35
N TYR A 181 14.15 -15.50 -15.03
CA TYR A 181 12.70 -15.52 -14.92
C TYR A 181 12.27 -15.52 -13.47
N PHE A 182 11.11 -14.97 -13.18
CA PHE A 182 10.47 -15.04 -11.87
C PHE A 182 8.96 -14.96 -12.03
N ARG A 183 8.22 -15.12 -10.93
CA ARG A 183 6.78 -14.91 -10.92
C ARG A 183 6.42 -13.74 -10.03
N ASP A 184 5.54 -12.86 -10.53
CA ASP A 184 5.01 -11.76 -9.72
C ASP A 184 4.07 -12.28 -8.62
N HIS A 185 3.57 -11.38 -7.77
CA HIS A 185 2.63 -11.71 -6.69
C HIS A 185 1.31 -12.33 -7.19
N LYS A 186 0.99 -12.21 -8.48
CA LYS A 186 -0.18 -12.84 -9.13
C LYS A 186 0.17 -14.17 -9.80
N GLY A 187 1.41 -14.65 -9.67
CA GLY A 187 1.91 -15.88 -10.28
C GLY A 187 2.28 -15.75 -11.76
N ARG A 188 2.25 -14.54 -12.33
CA ARG A 188 2.53 -14.31 -13.76
C ARG A 188 4.02 -14.42 -14.01
N LEU A 189 4.39 -15.12 -15.08
CA LEU A 189 5.77 -15.21 -15.51
C LEU A 189 6.27 -13.83 -15.95
N LYS A 190 7.42 -13.43 -15.41
CA LYS A 190 8.16 -12.23 -15.76
C LYS A 190 9.60 -12.64 -16.10
N ARG A 191 10.27 -11.80 -16.89
CA ARG A 191 11.68 -11.93 -17.23
C ARG A 191 12.34 -10.58 -17.12
N GLY A 192 13.63 -10.57 -16.83
CA GLY A 192 14.41 -9.34 -16.83
C GLY A 192 15.90 -9.58 -16.62
N THR A 193 16.67 -8.52 -16.84
CA THR A 193 18.12 -8.53 -16.61
C THR A 193 18.37 -8.27 -15.13
N VAL A 194 19.15 -9.13 -14.47
CA VAL A 194 19.34 -9.09 -13.03
C VAL A 194 20.67 -8.44 -12.64
N TYR A 195 20.64 -7.68 -11.55
CA TYR A 195 21.82 -7.11 -10.90
C TYR A 195 21.72 -7.28 -9.39
N HIS A 196 22.82 -7.66 -8.76
CA HIS A 196 22.86 -7.88 -7.32
C HIS A 196 22.53 -6.59 -6.58
N ASN A 197 21.79 -6.73 -5.48
CA ASN A 197 21.49 -5.65 -4.57
C ASN A 197 22.16 -5.90 -3.21
N ILE A 198 21.40 -6.28 -2.19
CA ILE A 198 21.90 -6.53 -0.84
C ILE A 198 21.31 -7.85 -0.34
N ASN A 199 22.10 -8.60 0.42
CA ASN A 199 21.74 -9.95 0.85
C ASN A 199 21.32 -10.80 -0.37
N ASN A 200 20.24 -11.55 -0.23
CA ASN A 200 19.64 -12.36 -1.27
C ASN A 200 18.74 -11.56 -2.23
N MET A 201 18.73 -10.24 -2.19
CA MET A 201 17.88 -9.42 -3.05
C MET A 201 18.62 -9.03 -4.33
N TRP A 202 17.90 -9.04 -5.45
CA TRP A 202 18.40 -8.74 -6.78
C TRP A 202 17.46 -7.75 -7.49
N TRP A 203 18.04 -6.68 -8.02
CA TRP A 203 17.33 -5.81 -8.96
C TRP A 203 17.07 -6.56 -10.26
N VAL A 204 15.87 -6.41 -10.81
CA VAL A 204 15.47 -7.00 -12.08
C VAL A 204 14.95 -5.89 -12.98
N LEU A 205 15.68 -5.58 -14.05
CA LEU A 205 15.25 -4.66 -15.11
C LEU A 205 14.20 -5.34 -15.98
N LEU A 206 12.97 -4.82 -15.95
CA LEU A 206 11.84 -5.40 -16.70
C LEU A 206 11.75 -4.83 -18.11
N ASN A 207 11.98 -3.53 -18.25
CA ASN A 207 11.99 -2.80 -19.50
C ASN A 207 12.78 -1.48 -19.35
N LYS A 208 12.70 -0.62 -20.36
CA LYS A 208 13.40 0.67 -20.40
C LYS A 208 13.12 1.59 -19.20
N TYR A 209 11.94 1.47 -18.59
CA TYR A 209 11.45 2.41 -17.57
C TYR A 209 11.17 1.77 -16.20
N GLU A 210 10.98 0.45 -16.17
CA GLU A 210 10.59 -0.28 -14.96
C GLU A 210 11.65 -1.29 -14.51
N TYR A 211 11.81 -1.37 -13.19
CA TYR A 211 12.60 -2.38 -12.50
C TYR A 211 11.86 -2.84 -11.25
N THR A 212 12.23 -3.99 -10.72
CA THR A 212 11.71 -4.53 -9.45
C THR A 212 12.84 -5.12 -8.63
N ASN A 213 12.56 -5.47 -7.38
CA ASN A 213 13.47 -6.21 -6.51
C ASN A 213 12.91 -7.61 -6.25
N VAL A 214 13.72 -8.66 -6.43
CA VAL A 214 13.31 -10.06 -6.34
C VAL A 214 14.37 -10.83 -5.56
N ALA A 215 13.96 -11.74 -4.69
CA ALA A 215 14.91 -12.57 -3.95
C ALA A 215 15.54 -13.64 -4.87
N SER A 216 16.80 -14.00 -4.64
CA SER A 216 17.58 -14.90 -5.46
C SER A 216 16.87 -16.25 -5.65
N PHE A 217 16.35 -16.83 -4.56
CA PHE A 217 15.60 -18.09 -4.54
C PHE A 217 14.23 -18.06 -5.28
N GLN A 218 13.81 -16.89 -5.78
CA GLN A 218 12.62 -16.74 -6.63
C GLN A 218 12.96 -16.62 -8.12
N LEU A 219 14.23 -16.39 -8.45
CA LEU A 219 14.74 -16.35 -9.81
C LEU A 219 15.01 -17.77 -10.30
N PHE A 220 14.83 -18.02 -11.59
CA PHE A 220 15.10 -19.32 -12.22
C PHE A 220 15.36 -19.15 -13.73
N ASP A 221 15.92 -20.19 -14.34
CA ASP A 221 16.04 -20.30 -15.80
C ASP A 221 14.81 -21.00 -16.38
N LEU A 222 14.33 -20.56 -17.54
CA LEU A 222 13.28 -21.28 -18.25
C LEU A 222 13.92 -22.41 -19.07
N VAL A 223 13.65 -23.68 -18.71
CA VAL A 223 14.14 -24.80 -19.50
C VAL A 223 13.29 -24.94 -20.77
N LYS A 224 13.95 -25.08 -21.92
CA LYS A 224 13.30 -25.22 -23.22
C LYS A 224 12.52 -26.55 -23.24
N GLY A 225 11.19 -26.48 -23.31
CA GLY A 225 10.31 -27.66 -23.31
C GLY A 225 9.57 -27.91 -21.99
N GLU A 226 9.83 -27.13 -20.94
CA GLU A 226 8.91 -27.09 -19.80
C GLU A 226 7.62 -26.38 -20.21
N GLU A 227 6.49 -27.09 -20.10
CA GLU A 227 5.22 -26.40 -20.02
C GLU A 227 5.32 -25.43 -18.85
N VAL A 228 5.20 -24.13 -19.14
CA VAL A 228 5.11 -23.11 -18.10
C VAL A 228 3.74 -23.28 -17.48
N ILE A 229 3.58 -24.31 -16.64
CA ILE A 229 2.34 -24.56 -15.89
C ILE A 229 2.12 -23.25 -15.13
N PRO A 230 1.05 -22.49 -15.43
CA PRO A 230 0.73 -21.31 -14.67
C PRO A 230 0.64 -21.79 -13.23
N LYS A 231 1.35 -21.12 -12.30
CA LYS A 231 1.11 -21.39 -10.88
C LYS A 231 -0.39 -21.16 -10.71
N LEU A 232 -1.17 -22.24 -10.51
CA LEU A 232 -2.61 -22.17 -10.41
C LEU A 232 -2.88 -21.07 -9.40
N TYR A 233 -3.47 -19.98 -9.87
CA TYR A 233 -3.83 -18.89 -9.00
C TYR A 233 -4.90 -19.47 -8.09
N ASN A 234 -4.48 -19.92 -6.91
CA ASN A 234 -5.39 -20.38 -5.90
C ASN A 234 -6.07 -19.10 -5.39
N ARG A 235 -7.10 -18.65 -6.12
CA ARG A 235 -8.06 -17.70 -5.57
C ARG A 235 -8.53 -18.37 -4.31
N ASN A 236 -8.11 -17.89 -3.15
CA ASN A 236 -8.93 -18.02 -1.97
C ASN A 236 -10.29 -17.46 -2.40
N ILE A 237 -11.22 -18.36 -2.72
CA ILE A 237 -12.56 -17.98 -3.15
C ILE A 237 -13.12 -17.20 -1.97
N PRO A 238 -13.41 -15.88 -2.13
CA PRO A 238 -13.95 -15.08 -1.05
C PRO A 238 -15.13 -15.79 -0.44
N GLN A 239 -15.26 -15.77 0.89
CA GLN A 239 -16.29 -16.59 1.53
C GLN A 239 -17.70 -16.18 1.11
N ARG A 240 -17.89 -14.91 0.75
CA ARG A 240 -19.12 -14.40 0.11
C ARG A 240 -19.52 -15.18 -1.14
N ILE A 241 -18.57 -15.61 -1.98
CA ILE A 241 -18.87 -16.43 -3.17
C ILE A 241 -19.30 -17.85 -2.75
N LYS A 242 -18.70 -18.42 -1.68
CA LYS A 242 -19.13 -19.73 -1.17
C LYS A 242 -20.52 -19.67 -0.54
N VAL A 243 -20.83 -18.59 0.18
CA VAL A 243 -22.19 -18.29 0.67
C VAL A 243 -23.18 -18.25 -0.48
N GLU A 244 -22.86 -17.53 -1.56
CA GLU A 244 -23.74 -17.45 -2.73
C GLU A 244 -23.98 -18.82 -3.37
N LYS A 245 -22.90 -19.58 -3.60
CA LYS A 245 -23.01 -20.95 -4.12
C LYS A 245 -23.85 -21.86 -3.22
N ALA A 246 -23.70 -21.74 -1.90
CA ALA A 246 -24.49 -22.53 -0.95
C ALA A 246 -25.98 -22.18 -1.02
N ARG A 247 -26.32 -20.88 -1.16
CA ARG A 247 -27.70 -20.43 -1.40
C ARG A 247 -28.26 -20.95 -2.72
N THR A 248 -27.49 -20.83 -3.80
CA THR A 248 -27.89 -21.31 -5.12
C THR A 248 -28.18 -22.81 -5.07
N ARG A 249 -27.27 -23.61 -4.52
CA ARG A 249 -27.47 -25.06 -4.34
C ARG A 249 -28.74 -25.36 -3.53
N PHE A 250 -28.95 -24.65 -2.43
CA PHE A 250 -30.16 -24.85 -1.63
C PHE A 250 -31.42 -24.60 -2.46
N ASN A 251 -31.49 -23.50 -3.19
CA ASN A 251 -32.68 -23.16 -3.98
C ASN A 251 -32.90 -24.09 -5.19
N GLU A 252 -31.84 -24.71 -5.71
CA GLU A 252 -31.92 -25.68 -6.80
C GLU A 252 -32.41 -27.07 -6.33
N GLN A 253 -32.00 -27.49 -5.13
CA GLN A 253 -32.24 -28.85 -4.63
C GLN A 253 -33.38 -28.92 -3.60
N PHE A 254 -33.66 -27.82 -2.92
CA PHE A 254 -34.47 -27.78 -1.72
C PHE A 254 -35.38 -26.55 -1.71
N ASN A 255 -36.41 -26.58 -0.86
CA ASN A 255 -37.28 -25.42 -0.65
C ASN A 255 -37.81 -25.39 0.79
N TYR A 256 -38.51 -24.32 1.16
CA TYR A 256 -38.95 -24.14 2.55
C TYR A 256 -40.08 -25.11 2.95
N LEU A 257 -40.87 -25.62 1.99
CA LEU A 257 -42.02 -26.50 2.27
C LEU A 257 -41.60 -27.86 2.84
N MET A 258 -40.41 -28.34 2.48
CA MET A 258 -39.83 -29.59 3.00
C MET A 258 -39.14 -29.41 4.37
N LEU A 259 -38.92 -28.17 4.82
CA LEU A 259 -38.23 -27.92 6.07
C LEU A 259 -39.17 -27.99 7.28
N ARG A 260 -38.71 -28.75 8.29
CA ARG A 260 -39.35 -28.88 9.60
C ARG A 260 -38.43 -28.31 10.68
N GLU A 261 -38.98 -28.07 11.86
CA GLU A 261 -38.22 -27.59 13.01
C GLU A 261 -37.03 -28.52 13.36
N THR A 262 -37.21 -29.83 13.22
CA THR A 262 -36.14 -30.82 13.42
C THR A 262 -34.97 -30.63 12.47
N HIS A 263 -35.21 -30.26 11.21
CA HIS A 263 -34.15 -30.00 10.23
C HIS A 263 -33.37 -28.74 10.63
N ILE A 264 -34.05 -27.69 11.10
CA ILE A 264 -33.41 -26.46 11.61
C ILE A 264 -32.59 -26.74 12.88
N ASN A 265 -33.09 -27.59 13.78
CA ASN A 265 -32.35 -27.99 14.97
C ASN A 265 -31.09 -28.81 14.63
N HIS A 266 -31.12 -29.62 13.58
CA HIS A 266 -29.92 -30.31 13.09
C HIS A 266 -28.87 -29.31 12.55
N LEU A 267 -29.28 -28.28 11.81
CA LEU A 267 -28.38 -27.22 11.37
C LEU A 267 -27.77 -26.45 12.57
N ARG A 268 -28.56 -26.19 13.62
CA ARG A 268 -28.05 -25.57 14.87
C ARG A 268 -26.93 -26.40 15.49
N LEU A 269 -27.10 -27.73 15.54
CA LEU A 269 -26.08 -28.64 16.07
C LEU A 269 -24.79 -28.57 15.24
N LEU A 270 -24.89 -28.66 13.91
CA LEU A 270 -23.73 -28.58 13.02
C LEU A 270 -22.98 -27.24 13.13
N ILE A 271 -23.71 -26.13 13.30
CA ILE A 271 -23.09 -24.83 13.56
C ILE A 271 -22.38 -24.86 14.90
N SER A 272 -23.00 -25.42 15.94
CA SER A 272 -22.38 -25.54 17.26
C SER A 272 -21.07 -26.32 17.18
N GLU A 273 -21.03 -27.44 16.45
CA GLU A 273 -19.82 -28.24 16.24
C GLU A 273 -18.71 -27.46 15.54
N GLU A 274 -19.03 -26.76 14.44
CA GLU A 274 -18.04 -25.92 13.74
C GLU A 274 -17.51 -24.77 14.60
N LEU A 275 -18.28 -24.31 15.59
CA LEU A 275 -17.88 -23.22 16.47
C LEU A 275 -16.97 -23.66 17.63
N VAL A 276 -17.01 -24.92 18.06
CA VAL A 276 -16.21 -25.42 19.22
C VAL A 276 -14.72 -25.14 19.05
N ASP A 277 -14.19 -25.37 17.86
CA ASP A 277 -12.76 -25.18 17.55
C ASP A 277 -12.48 -23.88 16.79
N HIS A 278 -13.48 -23.02 16.62
CA HIS A 278 -13.37 -21.77 15.86
C HIS A 278 -13.17 -20.56 16.78
N ASP A 279 -12.12 -19.78 16.51
CA ASP A 279 -11.82 -18.49 17.15
C ASP A 279 -12.08 -18.44 18.67
N LYS A 280 -11.10 -18.91 19.44
CA LYS A 280 -11.16 -18.96 20.90
C LYS A 280 -11.23 -17.58 21.57
N GLU A 281 -10.93 -16.49 20.86
CA GLU A 281 -10.99 -15.13 21.40
C GLU A 281 -12.43 -14.58 21.36
N ILE A 282 -13.17 -14.85 20.29
CA ILE A 282 -14.57 -14.45 20.18
C ILE A 282 -15.47 -15.43 20.95
N ASN A 283 -15.05 -16.70 21.08
CA ASN A 283 -15.73 -17.75 21.85
C ASN A 283 -17.24 -17.83 21.50
N MET A 284 -17.52 -18.01 20.20
CA MET A 284 -18.88 -18.00 19.69
C MET A 284 -19.64 -19.27 20.08
N SER A 285 -20.93 -19.11 20.42
CA SER A 285 -21.82 -20.23 20.72
C SER A 285 -23.22 -20.00 20.16
N VAL A 286 -23.92 -21.08 19.78
CA VAL A 286 -25.31 -21.00 19.31
C VAL A 286 -26.22 -20.63 20.49
N LYS A 287 -27.01 -19.56 20.32
CA LYS A 287 -27.97 -19.11 21.32
C LYS A 287 -29.12 -20.10 21.42
N VAL A 288 -29.56 -20.37 22.64
CA VAL A 288 -30.76 -21.19 22.90
C VAL A 288 -31.95 -20.59 22.14
N PRO A 289 -32.65 -21.37 21.31
CA PRO A 289 -33.68 -20.83 20.44
C PRO A 289 -34.96 -20.49 21.20
N LEU A 290 -35.53 -19.32 20.91
CA LEU A 290 -36.86 -18.97 21.38
C LEU A 290 -37.91 -19.43 20.36
N LYS A 291 -39.15 -19.60 20.81
CA LYS A 291 -40.27 -19.99 19.93
C LYS A 291 -40.47 -19.05 18.74
N LYS A 292 -40.10 -17.76 18.87
CA LYS A 292 -40.14 -16.77 17.78
C LYS A 292 -39.01 -16.93 16.76
N ASP A 293 -37.93 -17.61 17.13
CA ASP A 293 -36.76 -17.79 16.26
C ASP A 293 -36.91 -18.99 15.32
N THR A 294 -37.94 -19.82 15.49
CA THR A 294 -38.36 -20.82 14.49
C THR A 294 -39.88 -20.82 14.37
N VAL A 295 -40.39 -20.39 13.22
CA VAL A 295 -41.82 -20.38 12.91
C VAL A 295 -42.08 -21.35 11.77
N VAL A 296 -42.73 -22.47 12.11
CA VAL A 296 -43.23 -23.46 11.15
C VAL A 296 -44.75 -23.32 11.06
N LEU A 297 -45.31 -23.36 9.85
CA LEU A 297 -46.76 -23.36 9.70
C LEU A 297 -47.30 -24.76 10.03
N LYS A 298 -48.46 -24.84 10.70
CA LYS A 298 -49.03 -26.15 11.10
C LYS A 298 -49.34 -27.08 9.92
N THR A 299 -49.51 -26.54 8.72
CA THR A 299 -49.94 -27.25 7.51
C THR A 299 -49.05 -27.01 6.29
N LYS A 300 -48.00 -26.19 6.42
CA LYS A 300 -47.05 -25.82 5.35
C LYS A 300 -45.66 -25.75 6.00
N GLY A 301 -44.58 -25.97 5.27
CA GLY A 301 -43.23 -26.05 5.87
C GLY A 301 -42.74 -24.77 6.56
N LEU A 302 -41.42 -24.58 6.60
CA LEU A 302 -40.80 -23.48 7.31
C LEU A 302 -41.31 -22.11 6.79
N LYS A 303 -41.76 -21.23 7.68
CA LYS A 303 -42.05 -19.83 7.35
C LYS A 303 -40.83 -18.94 7.61
N TYR A 304 -40.21 -19.13 8.76
CA TYR A 304 -39.07 -18.35 9.21
C TYR A 304 -38.21 -19.15 10.17
N ALA A 305 -36.89 -19.01 10.09
CA ALA A 305 -35.99 -19.44 11.15
C ALA A 305 -34.79 -18.52 11.26
N ALA A 306 -34.41 -18.14 12.47
CA ALA A 306 -33.15 -17.51 12.77
C ALA A 306 -32.35 -18.40 13.73
N ILE A 307 -31.12 -18.70 13.34
CA ILE A 307 -30.11 -19.30 14.19
C ILE A 307 -29.22 -18.16 14.66
N LYS A 308 -29.38 -17.79 15.93
CA LYS A 308 -28.63 -16.70 16.55
C LYS A 308 -27.42 -17.25 17.29
N VAL A 309 -26.38 -16.42 17.38
CA VAL A 309 -25.14 -16.73 18.08
C VAL A 309 -24.78 -15.63 19.07
N ASN A 310 -24.12 -16.06 20.12
CA ASN A 310 -23.50 -15.21 21.12
C ASN A 310 -21.98 -15.23 20.92
N GLY A 311 -21.30 -14.18 21.36
CA GLY A 311 -19.85 -14.11 21.42
C GLY A 311 -19.42 -13.25 22.60
N SER A 312 -18.12 -13.11 22.79
CA SER A 312 -17.54 -12.40 23.94
C SER A 312 -18.00 -10.93 24.09
N TYR A 313 -18.35 -10.28 22.98
CA TYR A 313 -18.78 -8.86 22.96
C TYR A 313 -20.16 -8.63 22.32
N PHE A 314 -20.94 -9.67 22.03
CA PHE A 314 -22.29 -9.53 21.47
C PHE A 314 -23.24 -10.65 21.90
N ASP A 315 -24.52 -10.32 22.01
CA ASP A 315 -25.60 -11.28 22.33
C ASP A 315 -26.63 -11.35 21.20
N GLY A 316 -26.91 -12.56 20.72
CA GLY A 316 -28.02 -12.86 19.83
C GLY A 316 -27.91 -12.33 18.40
N ARG A 317 -26.69 -12.23 17.83
CA ARG A 317 -26.51 -11.86 16.42
C ARG A 317 -26.93 -12.98 15.48
N GLU A 318 -27.42 -12.63 14.30
CA GLU A 318 -27.88 -13.61 13.30
C GLU A 318 -26.71 -14.38 12.69
N GLY A 319 -26.70 -15.70 12.85
CA GLY A 319 -25.74 -16.60 12.20
C GLY A 319 -26.26 -17.09 10.85
N ILE A 320 -27.41 -17.76 10.82
CA ILE A 320 -28.14 -18.11 9.58
C ILE A 320 -29.62 -17.76 9.76
N THR A 321 -30.20 -17.08 8.77
CA THR A 321 -31.61 -16.65 8.81
C THR A 321 -32.34 -17.08 7.53
N PHE A 322 -33.40 -17.86 7.67
CA PHE A 322 -34.35 -18.21 6.62
C PHE A 322 -35.50 -17.20 6.66
N ASN A 323 -35.54 -16.29 5.69
CA ASN A 323 -36.53 -15.22 5.66
C ASN A 323 -37.82 -15.65 4.94
N GLU A 324 -38.93 -14.98 5.27
CA GLU A 324 -40.24 -15.30 4.68
C GLU A 324 -40.28 -15.11 3.14
N ASN A 325 -39.41 -14.24 2.60
CA ASN A 325 -39.26 -14.02 1.17
C ASN A 325 -38.38 -15.08 0.46
N GLY A 326 -37.96 -16.14 1.17
CA GLY A 326 -37.10 -17.21 0.66
C GLY A 326 -35.60 -16.91 0.73
N PHE A 327 -35.20 -15.68 1.07
CA PHE A 327 -33.78 -15.32 1.17
C PHE A 327 -33.13 -15.95 2.41
N ILE A 328 -31.98 -16.59 2.21
CA ILE A 328 -31.17 -17.14 3.31
C ILE A 328 -30.01 -16.19 3.63
N GLY A 329 -30.03 -15.57 4.81
CA GLY A 329 -28.96 -14.71 5.32
C GLY A 329 -27.85 -15.53 6.00
N PHE A 330 -26.60 -15.12 5.82
CA PHE A 330 -25.43 -15.70 6.49
C PHE A 330 -24.65 -14.58 7.18
N ALA A 331 -24.59 -14.62 8.51
CA ALA A 331 -23.78 -13.79 9.41
C ALA A 331 -23.30 -12.47 8.81
N GLY A 332 -24.24 -11.59 8.42
CA GLY A 332 -23.92 -10.40 7.61
C GLY A 332 -23.01 -9.39 8.31
N TRP A 333 -22.84 -9.54 9.62
CA TRP A 333 -21.94 -8.76 10.47
C TRP A 333 -20.52 -9.35 10.59
N ALA A 334 -20.32 -10.59 10.16
CA ALA A 334 -19.07 -11.32 10.36
C ALA A 334 -18.05 -11.05 9.25
N SER A 335 -16.77 -11.16 9.60
CA SER A 335 -15.68 -11.14 8.63
C SER A 335 -15.68 -12.40 7.75
N ASP A 336 -14.92 -12.37 6.65
CA ASP A 336 -14.68 -13.56 5.83
C ASP A 336 -14.03 -14.72 6.62
N TYR A 337 -13.40 -14.46 7.76
CA TYR A 337 -12.90 -15.51 8.64
C TYR A 337 -14.03 -16.11 9.50
N ASN A 338 -14.84 -15.26 10.13
CA ASN A 338 -15.87 -15.67 11.09
C ASN A 338 -17.16 -16.19 10.44
N VAL A 339 -17.37 -15.95 9.14
CA VAL A 339 -18.51 -16.52 8.41
C VAL A 339 -18.32 -18.03 8.10
N LYS A 340 -17.09 -18.53 8.18
CA LYS A 340 -16.73 -19.90 7.75
C LYS A 340 -17.51 -21.01 8.45
N PRO A 341 -17.68 -21.01 9.80
CA PRO A 341 -18.40 -22.06 10.50
C PRO A 341 -19.84 -22.22 9.99
N PHE A 342 -20.51 -21.09 9.72
CA PHE A 342 -21.88 -21.07 9.23
C PHE A 342 -21.99 -21.67 7.83
N VAL A 343 -21.08 -21.31 6.92
CA VAL A 343 -21.08 -21.84 5.54
C VAL A 343 -20.78 -23.33 5.53
N ASN A 344 -19.77 -23.76 6.30
CA ASN A 344 -19.39 -25.17 6.38
C ASN A 344 -20.53 -26.03 6.95
N ALA A 345 -21.11 -25.60 8.09
CA ALA A 345 -22.24 -26.28 8.70
C ALA A 345 -23.44 -26.37 7.75
N PHE A 346 -23.74 -25.30 7.02
CA PHE A 346 -24.84 -25.27 6.07
C PHE A 346 -24.64 -26.22 4.88
N VAL A 347 -23.42 -26.32 4.34
CA VAL A 347 -23.10 -27.28 3.28
C VAL A 347 -23.23 -28.73 3.79
N LYS A 348 -22.66 -29.04 4.96
CA LYS A 348 -22.81 -30.35 5.61
C LYS A 348 -24.28 -30.70 5.86
N TRP A 349 -25.07 -29.70 6.25
CA TRP A 349 -26.50 -29.86 6.49
C TRP A 349 -27.28 -30.18 5.22
N MET A 350 -26.95 -29.53 4.09
CA MET A 350 -27.54 -29.86 2.79
C MET A 350 -27.20 -31.28 2.35
N ASP A 351 -25.95 -31.72 2.51
CA ASP A 351 -25.54 -33.10 2.21
C ASP A 351 -26.30 -34.13 3.08
N TRP A 352 -26.63 -33.76 4.32
CA TRP A 352 -27.47 -34.58 5.19
C TRP A 352 -28.94 -34.57 4.76
N LEU A 353 -29.49 -33.41 4.40
CA LEU A 353 -30.88 -33.28 3.93
C LEU A 353 -31.13 -34.13 2.68
N GLU A 354 -30.16 -34.16 1.75
CA GLU A 354 -30.20 -34.99 0.55
C GLU A 354 -30.38 -36.47 0.91
N LYS A 355 -29.52 -36.99 1.79
CA LYS A 355 -29.56 -38.39 2.26
C LYS A 355 -30.85 -38.74 3.01
N VAL A 356 -31.41 -37.81 3.78
CA VAL A 356 -32.68 -38.03 4.49
C VAL A 356 -33.86 -38.05 3.52
N SER A 357 -33.81 -37.22 2.48
CA SER A 357 -34.87 -37.16 1.45
C SER A 357 -34.87 -38.41 0.57
N GLU A 358 -33.70 -38.96 0.23
CA GLU A 358 -33.56 -40.21 -0.55
C GLU A 358 -34.05 -41.46 0.20
N LYS A 359 -34.02 -41.48 1.53
CA LYS A 359 -34.46 -42.63 2.35
C LYS A 359 -35.97 -42.65 2.64
N VAL A 360 -36.67 -41.56 2.32
CA VAL A 360 -38.11 -41.39 2.58
C VAL A 360 -38.92 -41.43 1.27
N ALA A 361 -38.24 -41.34 0.11
CA ALA A 361 -38.79 -41.69 -1.20
C ALA A 361 -38.78 -43.22 -1.39
#